data_AF-A0A1A9AQ90-F1
#
_entry.id   AF-A0A1A9AQ90-F1
#
_cell.length_a   1.000
_cell.length_b   1.000
_cell.length_c   1.000
_cell.angle_alpha   90.00
_cell.angle_beta   90.00
_cell.angle_gamma   90.00
#
_symmetry.space_group_name_H-M   'P 1'
#
loop_
_entity.id
_entity.type
_entity.pdbx_description
1 polymer ?
#
loop_
_entity_poly.entity_id
_entity_poly.type
_entity_poly.pdbx_seq_one_letter_code
_entity_poly.pdbx_strand_id
1 'polypeptide(L)'
;MSPPGKSATNFPEKFLPSNYFINCLFGDEKFENHIGKIEENKSSDKFERIIPIIDVQLKEIIKEIEDGFRKVDDDDDEAMCCRNVNYYFDLLYAIIKSQGTLSNDNTNNLINEILKKWNEVPKVNDKDKCKRETDLDSICKRNILKHLHDLKLDKMIIKTFSDEYKNYLRKQWEKIIAYTSRYYDNLFIKIENDFIGIIEPYNNFLESSDTICDIDLDDLSTEDIKMSTNWESLMNSISLEKFTTKDYVKGCYNKNYIDMLKMKASSIQRINNILSSGIAILGFSLILVFLYRFGPLKSLLRGCTKKKADVNENIDEEVISELYDDSENERSYISYHAVSH
;
A
#
# COMPACT_ATOMS: atom_id res chain seq x y z
N MET A 1 -41.15 7.97 -27.00
CA MET A 1 -40.70 8.91 -25.95
C MET A 1 -39.20 8.75 -25.83
N SER A 2 -38.43 9.74 -26.30
CA SER A 2 -36.97 9.77 -26.09
C SER A 2 -36.68 9.96 -24.60
N PRO A 3 -35.57 9.42 -24.07
CA PRO A 3 -35.19 9.68 -22.68
C PRO A 3 -34.98 11.19 -22.50
N PRO A 4 -35.29 11.76 -21.33
CA PRO A 4 -34.92 13.14 -21.05
C PRO A 4 -33.39 13.22 -21.15
N GLY A 5 -32.89 14.10 -22.03
CA GLY A 5 -31.46 14.34 -22.18
C GLY A 5 -30.88 14.71 -20.82
N LYS A 6 -29.75 14.10 -20.46
CA LYS A 6 -28.93 14.54 -19.31
C LYS A 6 -28.76 16.05 -19.43
N SER A 7 -29.34 16.79 -18.49
CA SER A 7 -28.96 18.18 -18.26
C SER A 7 -27.46 18.15 -17.98
N ALA A 8 -26.66 18.76 -18.86
CA ALA A 8 -25.23 18.94 -18.65
C ALA A 8 -25.05 19.99 -17.54
N THR A 9 -25.26 19.60 -16.30
CA THR A 9 -24.76 20.36 -15.15
C THR A 9 -23.24 20.32 -15.21
N ASN A 10 -22.60 21.47 -15.44
CA ASN A 10 -21.15 21.56 -15.45
C ASN A 10 -20.59 21.22 -14.07
N PHE A 11 -19.46 20.52 -14.04
CA PHE A 11 -18.77 20.15 -12.79
C PHE A 11 -18.33 21.42 -12.04
N PRO A 12 -18.77 21.61 -10.78
CA PRO A 12 -18.55 22.86 -10.06
C PRO A 12 -17.20 22.90 -9.33
N GLU A 13 -16.07 22.87 -10.06
CA GLU A 13 -14.70 22.87 -9.49
C GLU A 13 -14.49 23.96 -8.41
N LYS A 14 -15.05 25.16 -8.64
CA LYS A 14 -14.95 26.32 -7.75
C LYS A 14 -15.72 26.17 -6.43
N PHE A 15 -16.67 25.24 -6.36
CA PHE A 15 -17.56 25.06 -5.21
C PHE A 15 -17.30 23.73 -4.49
N LEU A 16 -16.13 23.11 -4.72
CA LEU A 16 -15.68 21.95 -3.94
C LEU A 16 -15.36 22.39 -2.51
N PRO A 17 -16.06 21.85 -1.49
CA PRO A 17 -15.76 22.16 -0.09
C PRO A 17 -14.29 21.93 0.30
N SER A 18 -13.65 20.92 -0.30
CA SER A 18 -12.24 20.59 -0.08
C SER A 18 -11.24 21.71 -0.42
N ASN A 19 -11.63 22.66 -1.27
CA ASN A 19 -10.79 23.75 -1.76
C ASN A 19 -11.05 25.08 -1.05
N TYR A 20 -11.78 25.08 0.08
CA TYR A 20 -12.28 26.29 0.73
C TYR A 20 -11.30 27.49 0.79
N PHE A 21 -10.02 27.23 1.14
CA PHE A 21 -9.00 28.26 1.31
C PHE A 21 -8.10 28.50 0.08
N ILE A 22 -8.33 27.75 -1.00
CA ILE A 22 -7.61 27.84 -2.28
C ILE A 22 -8.58 27.86 -3.46
N ASN A 23 -9.83 28.25 -3.24
CA ASN A 23 -10.88 28.28 -4.26
C ASN A 23 -10.51 29.21 -5.42
N CYS A 24 -9.76 30.28 -5.15
CA CYS A 24 -9.24 31.21 -6.14
C CYS A 24 -8.38 30.51 -7.21
N LEU A 25 -7.74 29.38 -6.87
CA LEU A 25 -6.92 28.59 -7.77
C LEU A 25 -7.77 27.80 -8.79
N PHE A 26 -9.05 27.53 -8.50
CA PHE A 26 -9.90 26.63 -9.27
C PHE A 26 -11.05 27.35 -10.00
N GLY A 27 -11.61 26.68 -11.03
CA GLY A 27 -12.66 27.22 -11.89
C GLY A 27 -12.15 28.08 -13.05
N ASP A 28 -12.96 28.27 -14.10
CA ASP A 28 -12.71 29.14 -15.26
C ASP A 28 -11.28 29.02 -15.86
N GLU A 29 -10.76 27.79 -15.99
CA GLU A 29 -9.39 27.50 -16.47
C GLU A 29 -8.27 28.15 -15.63
N LYS A 30 -8.56 28.70 -14.44
CA LYS A 30 -7.58 29.41 -13.61
C LYS A 30 -6.42 28.54 -13.20
N PHE A 31 -6.70 27.30 -12.79
CA PHE A 31 -5.68 26.33 -12.39
C PHE A 31 -4.69 26.11 -13.55
N GLU A 32 -5.21 25.69 -14.71
CA GLU A 32 -4.41 25.43 -15.91
C GLU A 32 -3.64 26.67 -16.38
N ASN A 33 -4.28 27.84 -16.34
CA ASN A 33 -3.63 29.11 -16.71
C ASN A 33 -2.51 29.51 -15.74
N HIS A 34 -2.70 29.30 -14.44
CA HIS A 34 -1.68 29.59 -13.42
C HIS A 34 -0.48 28.66 -13.59
N ILE A 35 -0.73 27.35 -13.65
CA ILE A 35 0.31 26.32 -13.80
C ILE A 35 1.01 26.44 -15.15
N GLY A 36 0.26 26.62 -16.23
CA GLY A 36 0.80 26.79 -17.59
C GLY A 36 1.73 27.99 -17.73
N LYS A 37 1.40 29.13 -17.10
CA LYS A 37 2.30 30.30 -17.07
C LYS A 37 3.61 30.01 -16.35
N ILE A 38 3.57 29.25 -15.25
CA ILE A 38 4.79 28.87 -14.51
C ILE A 38 5.65 27.94 -15.38
N GLU A 39 5.03 26.92 -15.99
CA GLU A 39 5.72 25.97 -16.86
C GLU A 39 6.33 26.64 -18.10
N GLU A 40 5.60 27.55 -18.77
CA GLU A 40 6.09 28.29 -19.94
C GLU A 40 7.33 29.14 -19.60
N ASN A 41 7.28 29.90 -18.50
CA ASN A 41 8.40 30.73 -18.07
C ASN A 41 9.58 29.87 -17.61
N LYS A 42 9.33 28.71 -17.00
CA LYS A 42 10.35 27.74 -16.66
C LYS A 42 11.03 27.16 -17.91
N SER A 43 10.28 26.74 -18.92
CA SER A 43 10.82 26.19 -20.18
C SER A 43 11.56 27.23 -21.03
N SER A 44 11.26 28.52 -20.85
CA SER A 44 11.90 29.62 -21.56
C SER A 44 13.06 30.26 -20.81
N ASP A 45 13.51 29.66 -19.70
CA ASP A 45 14.54 30.18 -18.79
C ASP A 45 14.27 31.61 -18.25
N LYS A 46 12.98 32.00 -18.13
CA LYS A 46 12.53 33.32 -17.64
C LYS A 46 12.13 33.28 -16.16
N PHE A 47 13.02 32.77 -15.31
CA PHE A 47 12.70 32.48 -13.90
C PHE A 47 12.30 33.70 -13.06
N GLU A 48 12.87 34.86 -13.37
CA GLU A 48 12.51 36.14 -12.73
C GLU A 48 11.02 36.49 -12.86
N ARG A 49 10.35 35.95 -13.90
CA ARG A 49 8.92 36.17 -14.13
C ARG A 49 8.02 35.21 -13.35
N ILE A 50 8.57 34.11 -12.82
CA ILE A 50 7.80 33.12 -12.06
C ILE A 50 7.39 33.68 -10.69
N ILE A 51 8.28 34.41 -10.01
CA ILE A 51 8.00 34.97 -8.68
C ILE A 51 6.78 35.90 -8.71
N PRO A 52 6.67 36.90 -9.60
CA PRO A 52 5.47 37.72 -9.70
C PRO A 52 4.18 36.93 -9.96
N ILE A 53 4.24 35.83 -10.72
CA ILE A 53 3.07 34.97 -10.99
C ILE A 53 2.61 34.28 -9.70
N ILE A 54 3.54 33.74 -8.92
CA ILE A 54 3.27 33.13 -7.62
C ILE A 54 2.74 34.19 -6.64
N ASP A 55 3.33 35.39 -6.62
CA ASP A 55 2.93 36.47 -5.72
C ASP A 55 1.49 36.93 -5.92
N VAL A 56 1.04 37.00 -7.17
CA VAL A 56 -0.34 37.36 -7.49
C VAL A 56 -1.28 36.29 -6.94
N GLN A 57 -1.00 35.01 -7.20
CA GLN A 57 -1.86 33.91 -6.75
C GLN A 57 -1.86 33.76 -5.22
N LEU A 58 -0.69 33.88 -4.58
CA LEU A 58 -0.56 33.77 -3.14
C LEU A 58 -1.32 34.90 -2.42
N LYS A 59 -1.36 36.11 -2.99
CA LYS A 59 -2.19 37.20 -2.45
C LYS A 59 -3.68 36.88 -2.48
N GLU A 60 -4.16 36.22 -3.54
CA GLU A 60 -5.55 35.76 -3.61
C GLU A 60 -5.84 34.69 -2.55
N ILE A 61 -4.93 33.71 -2.40
CA ILE A 61 -5.02 32.66 -1.37
C ILE A 61 -5.03 33.27 0.03
N ILE A 62 -4.09 34.17 0.33
CA ILE A 62 -4.01 34.87 1.63
C ILE A 62 -5.30 35.62 1.91
N LYS A 63 -5.88 36.28 0.91
CA LYS A 63 -7.17 36.95 1.07
C LYS A 63 -8.30 35.97 1.39
N GLU A 64 -8.38 34.83 0.71
CA GLU A 64 -9.37 33.78 1.03
C GLU A 64 -9.20 33.22 2.44
N ILE A 65 -7.95 33.09 2.91
CA ILE A 65 -7.63 32.71 4.29
C ILE A 65 -8.10 33.79 5.27
N GLU A 66 -7.79 35.06 5.01
CA GLU A 66 -8.20 36.16 5.88
C GLU A 66 -9.73 36.28 6.00
N ASP A 67 -10.44 36.11 4.89
CA ASP A 67 -11.90 36.22 4.80
C ASP A 67 -12.64 34.94 5.26
N GLY A 68 -12.00 33.76 5.17
CA GLY A 68 -12.65 32.46 5.31
C GLY A 68 -12.72 31.89 6.74
N PHE A 69 -11.81 32.29 7.63
CA PHE A 69 -11.82 31.77 9.02
C PHE A 69 -13.10 32.17 9.74
N ARG A 70 -13.90 31.18 10.16
CA ARG A 70 -15.23 31.42 10.73
C ARG A 70 -15.20 31.89 12.18
N LYS A 71 -14.13 31.54 12.91
CA LYS A 71 -13.82 32.01 14.27
C LYS A 71 -12.31 32.12 14.45
N VAL A 72 -11.89 32.97 15.37
CA VAL A 72 -10.53 32.93 15.93
C VAL A 72 -10.48 31.67 16.81
N ASP A 73 -9.58 30.73 16.53
CA ASP A 73 -9.34 29.48 17.29
C ASP A 73 -10.23 28.25 16.94
N ASP A 74 -10.70 28.09 15.70
CA ASP A 74 -11.31 26.85 15.22
C ASP A 74 -10.25 25.90 14.64
N ASP A 75 -9.92 24.82 15.38
CA ASP A 75 -8.90 23.84 15.01
C ASP A 75 -9.20 23.17 13.64
N ASP A 76 -10.48 23.04 13.26
CA ASP A 76 -10.90 22.39 12.01
C ASP A 76 -10.57 23.27 10.78
N ASP A 77 -10.87 24.58 10.89
CA ASP A 77 -10.57 25.57 9.85
C ASP A 77 -9.03 25.69 9.70
N GLU A 78 -8.27 25.66 10.80
CA GLU A 78 -6.80 25.69 10.76
C GLU A 78 -6.23 24.45 10.05
N ALA A 79 -6.67 23.24 10.43
CA ALA A 79 -6.21 22.01 9.80
C ALA A 79 -6.53 21.95 8.30
N MET A 80 -7.74 22.39 7.91
CA MET A 80 -8.14 22.48 6.50
C MET A 80 -7.31 23.49 5.72
N CYS A 81 -7.10 24.68 6.29
CA CYS A 81 -6.22 25.71 5.73
C CYS A 81 -4.83 25.13 5.48
N CYS A 82 -4.25 24.44 6.46
CA CYS A 82 -2.91 23.90 6.33
C CYS A 82 -2.78 22.83 5.25
N ARG A 83 -3.79 21.96 5.07
CA ARG A 83 -3.80 21.01 3.94
C ARG A 83 -3.91 21.73 2.59
N ASN A 84 -4.78 22.73 2.49
CA ASN A 84 -5.00 23.51 1.27
C ASN A 84 -3.75 24.30 0.85
N VAL A 85 -3.15 25.03 1.78
CA VAL A 85 -1.95 25.82 1.51
C VAL A 85 -0.77 24.89 1.25
N ASN A 86 -0.54 23.84 2.05
CA ASN A 86 0.58 22.92 1.78
C ASN A 86 0.47 22.28 0.40
N TYR A 87 -0.73 21.92 -0.05
CA TYR A 87 -0.95 21.43 -1.40
C TYR A 87 -0.47 22.42 -2.46
N TYR A 88 -0.84 23.70 -2.37
CA TYR A 88 -0.39 24.70 -3.34
C TYR A 88 1.14 24.79 -3.40
N PHE A 89 1.80 24.81 -2.25
CA PHE A 89 3.26 24.88 -2.20
C PHE A 89 3.94 23.57 -2.62
N ASP A 90 3.35 22.41 -2.34
CA ASP A 90 3.84 21.10 -2.80
C ASP A 90 3.70 20.97 -4.32
N LEU A 91 2.62 21.51 -4.90
CA LEU A 91 2.41 21.63 -6.34
C LEU A 91 3.48 22.52 -6.98
N LEU A 92 3.71 23.73 -6.44
CA LEU A 92 4.78 24.62 -6.91
C LEU A 92 6.15 23.94 -6.84
N TYR A 93 6.44 23.29 -5.72
CA TYR A 93 7.70 22.57 -5.52
C TYR A 93 7.88 21.45 -6.53
N ALA A 94 6.84 20.63 -6.77
CA ALA A 94 6.85 19.58 -7.78
C ALA A 94 7.08 20.13 -9.19
N ILE A 95 6.42 21.23 -9.55
CA ILE A 95 6.59 21.88 -10.86
C ILE A 95 8.00 22.42 -11.03
N ILE A 96 8.59 23.03 -10.00
CA ILE A 96 9.92 23.66 -10.10
C ILE A 96 11.01 22.62 -10.09
N LYS A 97 10.94 21.62 -9.22
CA LYS A 97 11.88 20.50 -9.16
C LYS A 97 11.71 19.48 -10.30
N SER A 98 10.63 19.56 -11.09
CA SER A 98 10.47 18.68 -12.24
C SER A 98 11.59 18.90 -13.28
N GLN A 99 11.93 17.90 -14.09
CA GLN A 99 13.00 18.05 -15.09
C GLN A 99 12.75 19.23 -16.04
N GLY A 100 13.81 19.97 -16.35
CA GLY A 100 13.84 21.15 -17.21
C GLY A 100 15.25 21.75 -17.29
N THR A 101 15.46 22.74 -18.16
CA THR A 101 16.74 23.42 -18.50
C THR A 101 17.38 24.23 -17.36
N LEU A 102 16.83 24.17 -16.15
CA LEU A 102 17.32 24.95 -15.02
C LEU A 102 18.75 24.56 -14.64
N SER A 103 19.61 25.56 -14.45
CA SER A 103 20.77 25.40 -13.59
C SER A 103 20.30 25.11 -12.15
N ASN A 104 21.08 24.31 -11.42
CA ASN A 104 20.77 23.99 -10.02
C ASN A 104 20.61 25.27 -9.17
N ASP A 105 21.35 26.34 -9.48
CA ASP A 105 21.34 27.59 -8.72
C ASP A 105 20.00 28.36 -8.87
N ASN A 106 19.49 28.49 -10.10
CA ASN A 106 18.21 29.17 -10.34
C ASN A 106 17.05 28.40 -9.69
N THR A 107 17.10 27.06 -9.74
CA THR A 107 16.11 26.20 -9.09
C THR A 107 16.11 26.42 -7.58
N ASN A 108 17.30 26.40 -6.97
CA ASN A 108 17.46 26.54 -5.53
C ASN A 108 17.05 27.94 -5.07
N ASN A 109 17.38 28.99 -5.82
CA ASN A 109 16.94 30.35 -5.52
C ASN A 109 15.42 30.47 -5.53
N LEU A 110 14.75 29.98 -6.57
CA LEU A 110 13.29 30.02 -6.67
C LEU A 110 12.61 29.24 -5.54
N ILE A 111 13.15 28.07 -5.18
CA ILE A 111 12.66 27.29 -4.05
C ILE A 111 12.82 28.05 -2.74
N ASN A 112 13.97 28.67 -2.51
CA ASN A 112 14.20 29.46 -1.30
C ASN A 112 13.20 30.63 -1.20
N GLU A 113 12.89 31.29 -2.31
CA GLU A 113 11.87 32.34 -2.35
C GLU A 113 10.47 31.81 -2.04
N ILE A 114 10.10 30.64 -2.56
CA ILE A 114 8.83 29.97 -2.24
C ILE A 114 8.76 29.57 -0.76
N LEU A 115 9.85 29.05 -0.20
CA LEU A 115 9.90 28.71 1.22
C LEU A 115 9.80 29.93 2.13
N LYS A 116 10.34 31.08 1.72
CA LYS A 116 10.14 32.34 2.45
C LYS A 116 8.67 32.74 2.45
N LYS A 117 8.02 32.66 1.28
CA LYS A 117 6.60 33.02 1.10
C LYS A 117 5.63 32.16 1.89
N TRP A 118 5.98 30.90 2.17
CA TRP A 118 5.21 30.08 3.10
C TRP A 118 5.04 30.75 4.47
N ASN A 119 6.06 31.46 4.95
CA ASN A 119 6.01 32.14 6.26
C ASN A 119 5.12 33.38 6.27
N GLU A 120 4.64 33.84 5.10
CA GLU A 120 3.72 34.98 4.97
C GLU A 120 2.25 34.56 5.11
N VAL A 121 1.96 33.25 5.14
CA VAL A 121 0.59 32.74 5.28
C VAL A 121 0.07 33.04 6.69
N PRO A 122 -1.02 33.83 6.83
CA PRO A 122 -1.49 34.28 8.13
C PRO A 122 -2.33 33.21 8.86
N LYS A 123 -2.63 33.46 10.15
CA LYS A 123 -3.62 32.75 10.98
C LYS A 123 -3.38 31.25 11.25
N VAL A 124 -2.25 30.70 10.83
CA VAL A 124 -1.75 29.40 11.29
C VAL A 124 -1.03 29.63 12.62
N ASN A 125 -1.74 29.39 13.73
CA ASN A 125 -1.27 29.63 15.09
C ASN A 125 -0.27 28.54 15.51
N ASP A 126 -0.57 27.30 15.16
CA ASP A 126 0.29 26.15 15.44
C ASP A 126 1.10 25.80 14.19
N LYS A 127 2.25 26.46 14.06
CA LYS A 127 3.22 26.16 13.02
C LYS A 127 3.70 24.71 13.06
N ASP A 128 3.61 24.02 14.20
CA ASP A 128 3.99 22.62 14.33
C ASP A 128 2.89 21.69 13.76
N LYS A 129 1.60 22.02 13.94
CA LYS A 129 0.48 21.32 13.23
C LYS A 129 0.60 21.48 11.71
N CYS A 130 1.07 22.63 11.26
CA CYS A 130 1.17 22.96 9.83
C CYS A 130 2.61 22.90 9.31
N LYS A 131 3.46 22.15 10.02
CA LYS A 131 4.89 22.08 9.77
C LYS A 131 5.16 21.65 8.34
N ARG A 132 5.85 22.52 7.61
CA ARG A 132 6.24 22.29 6.23
C ARG A 132 7.62 21.66 6.17
N GLU A 133 7.65 20.34 6.05
CA GLU A 133 8.86 19.61 5.67
C GLU A 133 8.88 19.39 4.16
N THR A 134 9.99 19.72 3.50
CA THR A 134 10.12 19.69 2.02
C THR A 134 10.69 18.39 1.49
N ASP A 135 10.97 17.43 2.38
CA ASP A 135 11.41 16.10 1.96
C ASP A 135 10.24 15.35 1.29
N LEU A 136 10.60 14.35 0.50
CA LEU A 136 9.66 13.65 -0.35
C LEU A 136 8.64 12.81 0.45
N ASP A 137 9.06 12.25 1.59
CA ASP A 137 8.21 11.43 2.45
C ASP A 137 7.10 12.29 3.05
N SER A 138 7.46 13.47 3.58
CA SER A 138 6.53 14.44 4.13
C SER A 138 5.56 15.00 3.08
N ILE A 139 6.02 15.28 1.85
CA ILE A 139 5.15 15.68 0.74
C ILE A 139 4.12 14.59 0.46
N CYS A 140 4.55 13.34 0.27
CA CYS A 140 3.65 12.23 -0.01
C CYS A 140 2.61 12.03 1.12
N LYS A 141 3.04 12.05 2.38
CA LYS A 141 2.16 11.91 3.55
C LYS A 141 1.10 13.02 3.63
N ARG A 142 1.50 14.28 3.43
CA ARG A 142 0.53 15.40 3.40
C ARG A 142 -0.48 15.29 2.28
N ASN A 143 -0.05 14.86 1.09
CA ASN A 143 -0.95 14.66 -0.04
C ASN A 143 -1.95 13.53 0.23
N ILE A 144 -1.52 12.44 0.87
CA ILE A 144 -2.40 11.35 1.31
C ILE A 144 -3.46 11.87 2.29
N LEU A 145 -3.04 12.62 3.32
CA LEU A 145 -3.96 13.20 4.30
C LEU A 145 -4.95 14.14 3.61
N LYS A 146 -4.47 15.08 2.79
CA LYS A 146 -5.34 15.98 2.02
C LYS A 146 -6.34 15.20 1.18
N HIS A 147 -5.89 14.20 0.44
CA HIS A 147 -6.77 13.41 -0.42
C HIS A 147 -7.91 12.75 0.37
N LEU A 148 -7.65 12.15 1.53
CA LEU A 148 -8.70 11.56 2.37
C LEU A 148 -9.72 12.60 2.86
N HIS A 149 -9.24 13.76 3.33
CA HIS A 149 -10.12 14.85 3.76
C HIS A 149 -10.93 15.40 2.58
N ASP A 150 -10.32 15.58 1.42
CA ASP A 150 -10.99 16.07 0.21
C ASP A 150 -12.13 15.11 -0.19
N LEU A 151 -11.87 13.79 -0.21
CA LEU A 151 -12.89 12.79 -0.52
C LEU A 151 -14.07 12.81 0.49
N LYS A 152 -13.78 12.98 1.78
CA LYS A 152 -14.81 13.08 2.83
C LYS A 152 -15.67 14.34 2.66
N LEU A 153 -15.03 15.49 2.42
CA LEU A 153 -15.69 16.78 2.26
C LEU A 153 -16.53 16.85 0.97
N ASP A 154 -16.03 16.27 -0.12
CA ASP A 154 -16.63 16.35 -1.44
C ASP A 154 -17.57 15.17 -1.77
N LYS A 155 -17.80 14.27 -0.81
CA LYS A 155 -18.62 13.05 -0.93
C LYS A 155 -19.93 13.24 -1.72
N MET A 156 -20.66 14.33 -1.46
CA MET A 156 -21.95 14.57 -2.12
C MET A 156 -21.79 14.97 -3.59
N ILE A 157 -20.70 15.67 -3.91
CA ILE A 157 -20.33 16.06 -5.27
C ILE A 157 -19.83 14.82 -6.02
N ILE A 158 -18.97 14.00 -5.41
CA ILE A 158 -18.47 12.74 -5.99
C ILE A 158 -19.64 11.83 -6.41
N LYS A 159 -20.66 11.68 -5.56
CA LYS A 159 -21.84 10.88 -5.89
C LYS A 159 -22.60 11.37 -7.13
N THR A 160 -22.55 12.67 -7.39
CA THR A 160 -23.29 13.30 -8.49
C THR A 160 -22.45 13.37 -9.78
N PHE A 161 -21.14 13.57 -9.64
CA PHE A 161 -20.19 13.88 -10.71
C PHE A 161 -18.97 12.93 -10.69
N SER A 162 -19.20 11.63 -10.57
CA SER A 162 -18.11 10.66 -10.34
C SER A 162 -17.02 10.69 -11.42
N ASP A 163 -17.40 10.77 -12.70
CA ASP A 163 -16.46 10.76 -13.82
C ASP A 163 -15.70 12.08 -13.92
N GLU A 164 -16.40 13.20 -13.73
CA GLU A 164 -15.81 14.53 -13.75
C GLU A 164 -14.88 14.76 -12.56
N TYR A 165 -15.25 14.27 -11.38
CA TYR A 165 -14.43 14.34 -10.18
C TYR A 165 -13.14 13.53 -10.34
N LYS A 166 -13.19 12.35 -10.99
CA LYS A 166 -12.00 11.58 -11.32
C LYS A 166 -11.05 12.35 -12.24
N ASN A 167 -11.59 13.05 -13.23
CA ASN A 167 -10.78 13.94 -14.08
C ASN A 167 -10.17 15.09 -13.29
N TYR A 168 -10.91 15.67 -12.34
CA TYR A 168 -10.42 16.70 -11.43
C TYR A 168 -9.27 16.18 -10.55
N LEU A 169 -9.39 15.01 -9.93
CA LEU A 169 -8.31 14.40 -9.14
C LEU A 169 -7.05 14.22 -9.97
N ARG A 170 -7.18 13.73 -11.22
CA ARG A 170 -6.04 13.58 -12.12
C ARG A 170 -5.33 14.92 -12.35
N LYS A 171 -6.07 16.00 -12.66
CA LYS A 171 -5.50 17.35 -12.81
C LYS A 171 -4.83 17.85 -11.52
N GLN A 172 -5.47 17.61 -10.38
CA GLN A 172 -5.01 18.06 -9.07
C GLN A 172 -3.66 17.42 -8.69
N TRP A 173 -3.48 16.13 -8.99
CA TRP A 173 -2.36 15.33 -8.50
C TRP A 173 -1.27 15.04 -9.55
N GLU A 174 -1.54 15.19 -10.85
CA GLU A 174 -0.62 14.74 -11.92
C GLU A 174 0.81 15.25 -11.78
N LYS A 175 1.01 16.53 -11.48
CA LYS A 175 2.35 17.14 -11.38
C LYS A 175 3.12 16.62 -10.17
N ILE A 176 2.42 16.42 -9.06
CA ILE A 176 2.97 15.89 -7.81
C ILE A 176 3.35 14.42 -8.03
N ILE A 177 2.45 13.61 -8.59
CA ILE A 177 2.70 12.20 -8.91
C ILE A 177 3.90 12.08 -9.86
N ALA A 178 3.95 12.88 -10.92
CA ALA A 178 5.06 12.88 -11.87
C ALA A 178 6.39 13.26 -11.19
N TYR A 179 6.37 14.14 -10.20
CA TYR A 179 7.55 14.48 -9.42
C TYR A 179 7.98 13.33 -8.49
N THR A 180 7.07 12.77 -7.69
CA THR A 180 7.37 11.72 -6.72
C THR A 180 7.81 10.42 -7.38
N SER A 181 7.19 10.03 -8.50
CA SER A 181 7.48 8.80 -9.22
C SER A 181 8.89 8.76 -9.85
N ARG A 182 9.58 9.91 -9.95
CA ARG A 182 10.99 9.94 -10.38
C ARG A 182 11.95 9.41 -9.33
N TYR A 183 11.58 9.51 -8.06
CA TYR A 183 12.42 9.11 -6.94
C TYR A 183 11.97 7.79 -6.34
N TYR A 184 10.68 7.52 -6.37
CA TYR A 184 10.10 6.25 -5.96
C TYR A 184 9.53 5.53 -7.17
N ASP A 185 10.26 4.53 -7.66
CA ASP A 185 9.69 3.56 -8.60
C ASP A 185 8.74 2.64 -7.81
N ASN A 186 7.46 2.63 -8.18
CA ASN A 186 6.40 1.84 -7.54
C ASN A 186 6.20 2.10 -6.04
N LEU A 187 5.90 3.36 -5.66
CA LEU A 187 5.58 3.69 -4.27
C LEU A 187 4.22 3.09 -3.86
N PHE A 188 4.21 2.32 -2.79
CA PHE A 188 3.01 1.81 -2.15
C PHE A 188 2.79 2.51 -0.80
N ILE A 189 1.52 2.71 -0.45
CA ILE A 189 1.11 3.30 0.83
C ILE A 189 0.36 2.27 1.66
N LYS A 190 0.51 2.39 2.98
CA LYS A 190 -0.35 1.76 3.98
C LYS A 190 -0.79 2.82 4.97
N ILE A 191 -2.09 2.97 5.15
CA ILE A 191 -2.69 3.80 6.20
C ILE A 191 -3.37 2.83 7.15
N GLU A 192 -2.95 2.79 8.41
CA GLU A 192 -3.43 1.82 9.38
C GLU A 192 -3.52 2.42 10.77
N ASN A 193 -4.74 2.47 11.31
CA ASN A 193 -5.03 2.79 12.70
C ASN A 193 -6.25 1.97 13.19
N ASP A 194 -6.83 2.31 14.34
CA ASP A 194 -7.96 1.57 14.92
C ASP A 194 -9.22 1.54 14.04
N PHE A 195 -9.35 2.47 13.09
CA PHE A 195 -10.56 2.62 12.27
C PHE A 195 -10.28 2.63 10.77
N ILE A 196 -9.02 2.71 10.33
CA ILE A 196 -8.62 2.78 8.92
C ILE A 196 -7.67 1.63 8.61
N GLY A 197 -7.90 0.99 7.46
CA GLY A 197 -6.93 0.09 6.86
C GLY A 197 -6.97 0.19 5.34
N ILE A 198 -6.00 0.88 4.77
CA ILE A 198 -5.87 1.11 3.34
C ILE A 198 -4.46 0.67 2.92
N ILE A 199 -4.38 -0.10 1.85
CA ILE A 199 -3.10 -0.43 1.22
C ILE A 199 -3.23 -0.42 -0.31
N GLU A 200 -2.40 0.36 -1.00
CA GLU A 200 -2.53 0.59 -2.45
C GLU A 200 -1.28 1.25 -3.05
N PRO A 201 -1.05 1.20 -4.38
CA PRO A 201 -0.11 2.11 -5.03
C PRO A 201 -0.48 3.58 -4.80
N TYR A 202 0.53 4.43 -4.54
CA TYR A 202 0.36 5.85 -4.21
C TYR A 202 -0.37 6.64 -5.30
N ASN A 203 -0.01 6.43 -6.56
CA ASN A 203 -0.64 7.10 -7.71
C ASN A 203 -2.11 6.68 -7.86
N ASN A 204 -2.39 5.38 -7.80
CA ASN A 204 -3.75 4.85 -7.89
C ASN A 204 -4.63 5.41 -6.77
N PHE A 205 -4.08 5.52 -5.56
CA PHE A 205 -4.78 6.11 -4.43
C PHE A 205 -5.18 7.56 -4.71
N LEU A 206 -4.24 8.42 -5.09
CA LEU A 206 -4.52 9.85 -5.32
C LEU A 206 -5.45 10.11 -6.52
N GLU A 207 -5.43 9.24 -7.53
CA GLU A 207 -6.28 9.35 -8.72
C GLU A 207 -7.66 8.67 -8.55
N SER A 208 -7.94 8.10 -7.38
CA SER A 208 -9.18 7.38 -7.10
C SER A 208 -10.10 8.16 -6.17
N SER A 209 -11.42 7.97 -6.34
CA SER A 209 -12.44 8.44 -5.40
C SER A 209 -13.14 7.29 -4.67
N ASP A 210 -12.62 6.06 -4.78
CA ASP A 210 -13.30 4.86 -4.29
C ASP A 210 -13.22 4.70 -2.77
N THR A 211 -12.23 5.35 -2.13
CA THR A 211 -11.93 5.19 -0.70
C THR A 211 -12.44 6.38 0.12
N ILE A 212 -13.77 6.57 0.15
CA ILE A 212 -14.40 7.59 1.01
C ILE A 212 -14.58 7.04 2.43
N CYS A 213 -13.90 7.66 3.40
CA CYS A 213 -13.99 7.28 4.80
C CYS A 213 -15.00 8.15 5.56
N ASP A 214 -16.14 7.57 5.95
CA ASP A 214 -17.20 8.20 6.76
C ASP A 214 -16.92 8.09 8.28
N ILE A 215 -15.67 8.30 8.68
CA ILE A 215 -15.23 8.30 10.08
C ILE A 215 -14.57 9.63 10.42
N ASP A 216 -14.31 9.87 11.70
CA ASP A 216 -13.48 10.99 12.09
C ASP A 216 -12.06 10.82 11.52
N LEU A 217 -11.54 11.89 10.92
CA LEU A 217 -10.20 11.92 10.34
C LEU A 217 -9.26 12.81 11.16
N ASP A 218 -9.75 13.45 12.21
CA ASP A 218 -8.95 14.39 13.01
C ASP A 218 -7.88 13.64 13.84
N ASP A 219 -8.14 12.37 14.16
CA ASP A 219 -7.18 11.46 14.79
C ASP A 219 -6.14 10.88 13.80
N LEU A 220 -6.27 11.14 12.50
CA LEU A 220 -5.36 10.60 11.50
C LEU A 220 -4.08 11.45 11.41
N SER A 221 -2.95 10.83 11.71
CA SER A 221 -1.64 11.47 11.69
C SER A 221 -0.76 10.96 10.55
N THR A 222 0.38 11.63 10.35
CA THR A 222 1.44 11.16 9.45
C THR A 222 2.14 9.89 9.94
N GLU A 223 2.01 9.53 11.22
CA GLU A 223 2.59 8.33 11.82
C GLU A 223 1.80 7.05 11.45
N ASP A 224 0.50 7.19 11.20
CA ASP A 224 -0.38 6.12 10.72
C ASP A 224 -0.09 5.72 9.26
N ILE A 225 0.70 6.54 8.56
CA ILE A 225 1.05 6.36 7.15
C ILE A 225 2.45 5.74 7.04
N LYS A 226 2.50 4.53 6.49
CA LYS A 226 3.74 3.87 6.07
C LYS A 226 3.81 3.85 4.56
N MET A 227 5.00 4.10 4.01
CA MET A 227 5.25 4.02 2.57
C MET A 227 6.45 3.15 2.28
N SER A 228 6.42 2.45 1.16
CA SER A 228 7.55 1.63 0.73
C SER A 228 7.50 1.38 -0.77
N THR A 229 8.67 1.27 -1.40
CA THR A 229 8.80 0.72 -2.75
C THR A 229 8.84 -0.81 -2.74
N ASN A 230 8.97 -1.43 -1.56
CA ASN A 230 8.90 -2.88 -1.39
C ASN A 230 7.52 -3.28 -0.88
N TRP A 231 6.69 -3.80 -1.80
CA TRP A 231 5.35 -4.30 -1.50
C TRP A 231 5.37 -5.33 -0.37
N GLU A 232 6.26 -6.31 -0.40
CA GLU A 232 6.34 -7.39 0.59
C GLU A 232 6.67 -6.88 2.00
N SER A 233 7.58 -5.90 2.10
CA SER A 233 7.92 -5.26 3.38
C SER A 233 6.72 -4.51 3.98
N LEU A 234 6.08 -3.67 3.15
CA LEU A 234 4.88 -2.93 3.55
C LEU A 234 3.78 -3.89 4.01
N MET A 235 3.67 -4.99 3.28
CA MET A 235 2.76 -6.06 3.53
C MET A 235 2.95 -6.75 4.87
N ASN A 236 4.18 -7.17 5.16
CA ASN A 236 4.51 -7.81 6.42
C ASN A 236 4.27 -6.87 7.61
N SER A 237 4.27 -5.55 7.41
CA SER A 237 4.00 -4.56 8.45
C SER A 237 2.53 -4.40 8.86
N ILE A 238 1.55 -5.02 8.17
CA ILE A 238 0.12 -4.95 8.57
C ILE A 238 -0.09 -5.62 9.92
N SER A 239 -0.75 -4.91 10.83
CA SER A 239 -1.06 -5.38 12.19
C SER A 239 -2.29 -6.28 12.18
N LEU A 240 -2.21 -7.40 12.90
CA LEU A 240 -3.35 -8.30 13.18
C LEU A 240 -3.94 -8.08 14.57
N GLU A 241 -3.56 -6.98 15.22
CA GLU A 241 -4.01 -6.68 16.57
C GLU A 241 -5.54 -6.50 16.57
N LYS A 242 -6.17 -7.02 17.63
CA LYS A 242 -7.62 -6.95 17.75
C LYS A 242 -7.97 -5.51 18.06
N PHE A 243 -8.72 -4.86 17.17
CA PHE A 243 -9.27 -3.52 17.39
C PHE A 243 -9.85 -3.44 18.81
N THR A 244 -9.35 -2.50 19.59
CA THR A 244 -9.59 -2.43 21.05
C THR A 244 -10.94 -1.81 21.40
N THR A 245 -11.67 -1.32 20.41
CA THR A 245 -12.89 -0.55 20.58
C THR A 245 -14.09 -1.44 20.85
N LYS A 246 -14.77 -1.17 21.98
CA LYS A 246 -15.96 -1.90 22.44
C LYS A 246 -17.22 -1.54 21.65
N ASP A 247 -17.21 -0.39 20.98
CA ASP A 247 -18.29 0.07 20.12
C ASP A 247 -17.91 -0.21 18.66
N TYR A 248 -18.79 -0.90 17.95
CA TYR A 248 -18.62 -1.23 16.53
C TYR A 248 -18.73 0.04 15.66
N VAL A 249 -17.71 0.90 15.70
CA VAL A 249 -17.54 1.93 14.69
C VAL A 249 -17.16 1.20 13.41
N LYS A 250 -17.98 1.36 12.36
CA LYS A 250 -17.70 0.77 11.05
C LYS A 250 -16.44 1.43 10.50
N GLY A 251 -15.31 0.74 10.55
CA GLY A 251 -14.04 1.22 10.03
C GLY A 251 -14.03 1.39 8.50
N CYS A 252 -13.07 2.15 8.00
CA CYS A 252 -12.79 2.40 6.60
C CYS A 252 -11.69 1.46 6.10
N TYR A 253 -12.07 0.45 5.32
CA TYR A 253 -11.12 -0.53 4.79
C TYR A 253 -11.26 -0.66 3.28
N ASN A 254 -10.14 -0.54 2.55
CA ASN A 254 -10.16 -0.81 1.11
C ASN A 254 -10.08 -2.33 0.83
N LYS A 255 -10.47 -2.74 -0.37
CA LYS A 255 -10.52 -4.16 -0.76
C LYS A 255 -9.15 -4.84 -0.59
N ASN A 256 -8.08 -4.18 -1.03
CA ASN A 256 -6.73 -4.71 -0.96
C ASN A 256 -6.33 -5.03 0.49
N TYR A 257 -6.63 -4.14 1.43
CA TYR A 257 -6.33 -4.35 2.85
C TYR A 257 -7.11 -5.52 3.43
N ILE A 258 -8.41 -5.63 3.12
CA ILE A 258 -9.25 -6.74 3.58
C ILE A 258 -8.75 -8.09 3.04
N ASP A 259 -8.50 -8.17 1.73
CA ASP A 259 -8.02 -9.42 1.11
C ASP A 259 -6.67 -9.83 1.69
N MET A 260 -5.91 -8.83 2.09
CA MET A 260 -4.64 -9.06 2.71
C MET A 260 -4.69 -9.56 4.15
N LEU A 261 -5.60 -9.01 4.96
CA LEU A 261 -5.90 -9.56 6.27
C LEU A 261 -6.35 -11.02 6.17
N LYS A 262 -7.17 -11.37 5.18
CA LYS A 262 -7.58 -12.76 4.94
C LYS A 262 -6.39 -13.66 4.59
N MET A 263 -5.48 -13.19 3.74
CA MET A 263 -4.26 -13.93 3.39
C MET A 263 -3.39 -14.20 4.62
N LYS A 264 -3.13 -13.18 5.45
CA LYS A 264 -2.37 -13.33 6.70
C LYS A 264 -3.07 -14.25 7.71
N ALA A 265 -4.39 -14.13 7.87
CA ALA A 265 -5.14 -14.99 8.77
C ALA A 265 -5.09 -16.46 8.32
N SER A 266 -5.25 -16.71 7.01
CA SER A 266 -5.15 -18.05 6.41
C SER A 266 -3.75 -18.67 6.55
N SER A 267 -2.69 -17.87 6.37
CA SER A 267 -1.31 -18.36 6.54
C SER A 267 -1.01 -18.74 7.98
N ILE A 268 -1.46 -17.95 8.96
CA ILE A 268 -1.35 -18.27 10.39
C ILE A 268 -2.13 -19.53 10.73
N GLN A 269 -3.37 -19.66 10.24
CA GLN A 269 -4.18 -20.86 10.45
C GLN A 269 -3.48 -22.11 9.88
N ARG A 270 -2.90 -22.02 8.68
CA ARG A 270 -2.15 -23.10 8.07
C ARG A 270 -0.92 -23.49 8.89
N ILE A 271 -0.15 -22.51 9.37
CA ILE A 271 1.03 -22.74 10.21
C ILE A 271 0.63 -23.42 11.53
N ASN A 272 -0.43 -22.95 12.18
CA ASN A 272 -0.95 -23.55 13.41
C ASN A 272 -1.41 -25.00 13.19
N ASN A 273 -2.08 -25.27 12.07
CA ASN A 273 -2.49 -26.64 11.70
C ASN A 273 -1.27 -27.55 11.46
N ILE A 274 -0.21 -27.06 10.81
CA ILE A 274 1.02 -27.81 10.58
C ILE A 274 1.76 -28.08 11.89
N LEU A 275 1.89 -27.07 12.76
CA LEU A 275 2.51 -27.20 14.09
C LEU A 275 1.74 -28.19 14.97
N SER A 276 0.41 -28.06 15.03
CA SER A 276 -0.45 -28.99 15.76
C SER A 276 -0.29 -30.42 15.24
N SER A 277 -0.30 -30.61 13.92
CA SER A 277 -0.08 -31.92 13.30
C SER A 277 1.31 -32.48 13.60
N GLY A 278 2.34 -31.63 13.54
CA GLY A 278 3.72 -32.01 13.85
C GLY A 278 3.89 -32.45 15.31
N ILE A 279 3.29 -31.71 16.25
CA ILE A 279 3.27 -32.07 17.68
C ILE A 279 2.56 -33.42 17.88
N ALA A 280 1.43 -33.65 17.22
CA ALA A 280 0.70 -34.92 17.29
C ALA A 280 1.55 -36.09 16.77
N ILE A 281 2.21 -35.93 15.62
CA ILE A 281 3.08 -36.95 15.02
C ILE A 281 4.29 -37.24 15.92
N LEU A 282 4.95 -36.21 16.46
CA LEU A 282 6.08 -36.37 17.37
C LEU A 282 5.65 -37.06 18.67
N GLY A 283 4.53 -36.65 19.26
CA GLY A 283 3.96 -37.28 20.45
C GLY A 283 3.62 -38.75 20.22
N PHE A 284 2.97 -39.08 19.10
CA PHE A 284 2.67 -40.45 18.72
C PHE A 284 3.94 -41.28 18.48
N SER A 285 4.94 -40.71 17.80
CA SER A 285 6.22 -41.36 17.55
C SER A 285 6.98 -41.66 18.85
N LEU A 286 6.94 -40.74 19.83
CA LEU A 286 7.53 -40.97 21.15
C LEU A 286 6.82 -42.12 21.88
N ILE A 287 5.48 -42.19 21.83
CA ILE A 287 4.72 -43.31 22.41
C ILE A 287 5.16 -44.64 21.77
N LEU A 288 5.31 -44.68 20.44
CA LEU A 288 5.81 -45.88 19.74
C LEU A 288 7.23 -46.26 20.19
N VAL A 289 8.13 -45.29 20.36
CA VAL A 289 9.50 -45.53 20.88
C VAL A 289 9.47 -46.06 22.31
N PHE A 290 8.63 -45.51 23.19
CA PHE A 290 8.47 -46.00 24.56
C PHE A 290 7.90 -47.42 24.59
N LEU A 291 6.87 -47.71 23.79
CA LEU A 291 6.30 -49.06 23.65
C LEU A 291 7.32 -50.06 23.07
N TYR A 292 8.15 -49.64 22.12
CA TYR A 292 9.22 -50.46 21.58
C TYR A 292 10.35 -50.70 22.58
N ARG A 293 10.75 -49.70 23.37
CA ARG A 293 11.89 -49.82 24.28
C ARG A 293 11.55 -50.49 25.61
N PHE A 294 10.36 -50.20 26.16
CA PHE A 294 9.95 -50.60 27.51
C PHE A 294 8.68 -51.47 27.54
N GLY A 295 7.98 -51.62 26.41
CA GLY A 295 6.79 -52.47 26.31
C GLY A 295 7.06 -53.87 25.74
N PRO A 296 6.01 -54.72 25.67
CA PRO A 296 6.13 -56.11 25.19
C PRO A 296 6.43 -56.23 23.69
N LEU A 297 6.41 -55.13 22.92
CA LEU A 297 6.67 -55.10 21.48
C LEU A 297 8.11 -55.51 21.10
N LYS A 298 9.11 -55.19 21.94
CA LYS A 298 10.49 -55.68 21.73
C LYS A 298 10.58 -57.19 21.79
N SER A 299 9.86 -57.78 22.75
CA SER A 299 9.79 -59.23 22.98
C SER A 299 9.06 -59.93 21.83
N LEU A 300 7.94 -59.38 21.37
CA LEU A 300 7.15 -59.89 20.23
C LEU A 300 7.94 -59.87 18.90
N LEU A 301 8.61 -58.76 18.57
CA LEU A 301 9.43 -58.67 17.35
C LEU A 301 10.65 -59.61 17.39
N ARG A 302 11.25 -59.80 18.57
CA ARG A 302 12.34 -60.78 18.78
C ARG A 302 11.84 -62.23 18.68
N GLY A 303 10.59 -62.49 19.07
CA GLY A 303 9.92 -63.78 18.89
C GLY A 303 9.59 -64.10 17.42
N CYS A 304 9.17 -63.12 16.63
CA CYS A 304 8.91 -63.29 15.19
C CYS A 304 10.19 -63.46 14.35
N THR A 305 11.30 -62.81 14.74
CA THR A 305 12.60 -62.99 14.07
C THR A 305 13.27 -64.32 14.44
N LYS A 306 13.09 -64.82 15.67
CA LYS A 306 13.53 -66.18 16.04
C LYS A 306 12.74 -67.28 15.32
N LYS A 307 11.42 -67.13 15.16
CA LYS A 307 10.59 -68.12 14.45
C LYS A 307 10.93 -68.27 12.97
N LYS A 308 11.59 -67.29 12.32
CA LYS A 308 12.09 -67.44 10.95
C LYS A 308 13.45 -68.13 10.86
N ALA A 309 14.23 -68.15 11.95
CA ALA A 309 15.49 -68.91 12.00
C ALA A 309 15.23 -70.40 12.21
N ASP A 310 14.26 -70.78 13.06
CA ASP A 310 13.91 -72.19 13.32
C ASP A 310 13.11 -72.86 12.18
N VAL A 311 12.47 -72.11 11.28
CA VAL A 311 11.71 -72.68 10.15
C VAL A 311 12.61 -73.00 8.95
N ASN A 312 13.84 -72.50 8.91
CA ASN A 312 14.77 -72.76 7.81
C ASN A 312 15.78 -73.90 8.09
N GLU A 313 15.61 -74.62 9.20
CA GLU A 313 16.47 -75.76 9.58
C GLU A 313 15.75 -77.12 9.45
N ASN A 314 14.48 -77.16 9.00
CA ASN A 314 13.69 -78.40 8.86
C ASN A 314 12.72 -78.37 7.66
N ILE A 315 13.19 -77.97 6.47
CA ILE A 315 12.47 -78.27 5.23
C ILE A 315 13.37 -79.18 4.41
N ASP A 316 12.92 -80.43 4.27
CA ASP A 316 13.48 -81.46 3.41
C ASP A 316 13.83 -80.91 2.02
N GLU A 317 14.99 -81.32 1.55
CA GLU A 317 15.66 -81.00 0.30
C GLU A 317 14.93 -81.54 -0.95
N GLU A 318 13.66 -81.95 -0.84
CA GLU A 318 12.93 -82.69 -1.88
C GLU A 318 11.78 -81.89 -2.55
N VAL A 319 11.37 -80.74 -2.02
CA VAL A 319 10.19 -79.99 -2.54
C VAL A 319 10.56 -78.76 -3.40
N ILE A 320 11.84 -78.41 -3.53
CA ILE A 320 12.29 -77.25 -4.33
C ILE A 320 12.60 -77.60 -5.80
N SER A 321 12.50 -78.88 -6.20
CA SER A 321 12.79 -79.31 -7.58
C SER A 321 11.60 -79.24 -8.55
N GLU A 322 10.39 -78.88 -8.14
CA GLU A 322 9.20 -78.90 -9.02
C GLU A 322 8.69 -77.51 -9.47
N LEU A 323 9.33 -76.41 -9.07
CA LEU A 323 8.86 -75.05 -9.38
C LEU A 323 9.86 -74.18 -10.15
N TYR A 324 10.99 -74.74 -10.58
CA TYR A 324 12.04 -74.02 -11.32
C TYR A 324 12.32 -74.59 -12.72
N ASP A 325 11.30 -75.16 -13.35
CA ASP A 325 11.38 -75.61 -14.73
C ASP A 325 10.27 -74.93 -15.56
N ASP A 326 10.36 -73.59 -15.70
CA ASP A 326 10.00 -72.96 -16.97
C ASP A 326 10.57 -71.54 -17.14
N SER A 327 11.16 -71.33 -18.31
CA SER A 327 11.68 -70.07 -18.88
C SER A 327 13.06 -69.54 -18.42
N GLU A 328 14.13 -70.23 -18.82
CA GLU A 328 15.32 -69.53 -19.32
C GLU A 328 15.06 -69.01 -20.74
N ASN A 329 15.29 -67.71 -20.98
CA ASN A 329 15.66 -67.22 -22.30
C ASN A 329 16.63 -66.02 -22.15
N GLU A 330 17.93 -66.29 -22.15
CA GLU A 330 18.82 -65.89 -23.26
C GLU A 330 20.30 -66.18 -22.93
N ARG A 331 20.85 -67.15 -23.67
CA ARG A 331 22.20 -67.18 -24.29
C ARG A 331 23.42 -67.10 -23.37
N SER A 332 24.05 -68.24 -23.07
CA SER A 332 25.07 -68.96 -23.87
C SER A 332 26.44 -68.29 -23.91
N TYR A 333 27.49 -68.96 -23.40
CA TYR A 333 28.62 -69.39 -24.22
C TYR A 333 29.37 -70.57 -23.58
N ILE A 334 29.70 -71.50 -24.47
CA ILE A 334 30.36 -72.81 -24.38
C ILE A 334 31.86 -72.67 -24.05
N SER A 335 32.47 -73.65 -23.36
CA SER A 335 33.78 -74.22 -23.74
C SER A 335 34.37 -75.27 -22.75
N TYR A 336 34.15 -76.54 -23.13
CA TYR A 336 35.03 -77.74 -23.09
C TYR A 336 35.52 -78.40 -21.77
N HIS A 337 35.08 -79.65 -21.61
CA HIS A 337 35.74 -80.81 -20.96
C HIS A 337 37.21 -80.96 -21.42
N ALA A 338 38.18 -81.57 -20.71
CA ALA A 338 38.17 -82.76 -19.86
C ALA A 338 39.50 -82.91 -19.07
N VAL A 339 39.36 -83.33 -17.80
CA VAL A 339 40.10 -84.40 -17.08
C VAL A 339 41.63 -84.31 -16.80
N SER A 340 41.93 -84.10 -15.52
CA SER A 340 42.84 -84.83 -14.61
C SER A 340 43.82 -85.89 -15.17
N HIS A 341 45.13 -85.59 -15.16
CA HIS A 341 46.14 -86.23 -14.29
C HIS A 341 47.53 -85.65 -14.54
#